data_AF-A0A660L0L9-F1
#
_entry.id   AF-A0A660L0L9-F1
#
_cell.length_a   1.000
_cell.length_b   1.000
_cell.length_c   1.000
_cell.angle_alpha   90.00
_cell.angle_beta   90.00
_cell.angle_gamma   90.00
#
_symmetry.space_group_name_H-M   'P 1'
#
loop_
_entity.id
_entity.type
_entity.pdbx_description
1 polymer ?
#
loop_
_entity_poly.entity_id
_entity_poly.type
_entity_poly.pdbx_seq_one_letter_code
_entity_poly.pdbx_strand_id
1 'polypeptide(L)' 'MTDRDRLDDLLRAEDGDPGCDAGVPIMDEYVELELRGEDPSERFPGTTIHLRVCRGCRADHDGLLEAARLLGDVDPE' A
#
# COMPACT_ATOMS: atom_id res chain seq x y z
N MET A 1 25.61 -5.45 2.44
CA MET A 1 24.44 -6.34 2.40
C MET A 1 24.92 -7.72 2.00
N THR A 2 24.78 -8.67 2.91
CA THR A 2 25.08 -10.09 2.70
C THR A 2 23.82 -10.82 2.18
N ASP A 3 23.97 -12.05 1.72
CA ASP A 3 22.82 -12.86 1.27
C ASP A 3 21.86 -13.20 2.42
N ARG A 4 22.37 -13.27 3.66
CA ARG A 4 21.54 -13.39 4.87
C ARG A 4 20.65 -12.16 5.03
N ASP A 5 21.21 -10.96 4.92
CA ASP A 5 20.45 -9.71 5.08
C ASP A 5 19.32 -9.59 4.04
N ARG A 6 19.55 -10.07 2.81
CA ARG A 6 18.51 -10.07 1.76
C ARG A 6 17.39 -11.06 2.04
N LEU A 7 17.73 -12.22 2.60
CA LEU A 7 16.75 -13.24 2.95
C LEU A 7 15.89 -12.78 4.13
N ASP A 8 16.51 -12.16 5.13
CA ASP A 8 15.80 -11.61 6.30
C ASP A 8 14.86 -10.46 5.90
N ASP A 9 15.24 -9.63 4.91
CA ASP A 9 14.36 -8.58 4.34
C ASP A 9 13.17 -9.20 3.58
N LEU A 10 13.41 -10.28 2.80
CA LEU A 10 12.36 -10.97 2.05
C LEU A 10 11.36 -11.70 2.97
N LEU A 11 11.84 -12.28 4.06
CA LEU A 11 11.02 -13.06 5.01
C LEU A 11 10.51 -12.22 6.18
N ARG A 12 10.75 -10.90 6.17
CA ARG A 12 10.30 -9.99 7.23
C ARG A 12 8.78 -10.01 7.30
N ALA A 13 8.26 -10.37 8.46
CA ALA A 13 6.86 -10.29 8.81
C ALA A 13 6.71 -9.42 10.06
N GLU A 14 5.76 -8.51 10.03
CA GLU A 14 5.40 -7.66 11.17
C GLU A 14 4.06 -8.12 11.74
N ASP A 15 3.91 -8.05 13.06
CA ASP A 15 2.64 -8.40 13.71
C ASP A 15 1.51 -7.51 13.18
N GLY A 16 0.43 -8.12 12.71
CA GLY A 16 -0.72 -7.42 12.12
C GLY A 16 -0.56 -7.08 10.63
N ASP A 17 0.54 -7.46 9.98
CA ASP A 17 0.68 -7.43 8.52
C ASP A 17 -0.17 -8.56 7.89
N PRO A 18 -1.19 -8.23 7.07
CA PRO A 18 -2.06 -9.24 6.47
C PRO A 18 -1.47 -9.87 5.19
N GLY A 19 -0.34 -9.36 4.69
CA GLY A 19 0.30 -9.79 3.44
C GLY A 19 -0.31 -9.17 2.18
N CYS A 20 0.30 -9.47 1.03
CA CYS A 20 0.00 -8.82 -0.25
C CYS A 20 -1.46 -9.01 -0.68
N ASP A 21 -1.98 -10.23 -0.63
CA ASP A 21 -3.30 -10.59 -1.17
C ASP A 21 -4.45 -9.88 -0.47
N ALA A 22 -4.27 -9.55 0.82
CA ALA A 22 -5.26 -8.84 1.61
C ALA A 22 -5.29 -7.33 1.32
N GLY A 23 -4.17 -6.75 0.85
CA GLY A 23 -4.07 -5.32 0.54
C GLY A 23 -4.65 -4.94 -0.83
N VAL A 24 -4.57 -5.84 -1.81
CA VAL A 24 -5.01 -5.57 -3.20
C VAL A 24 -6.47 -5.10 -3.30
N PRO A 25 -7.46 -5.75 -2.64
CA PRO A 25 -8.87 -5.34 -2.75
C PRO A 25 -9.22 -4.04 -2.03
N ILE A 26 -8.30 -3.47 -1.24
CA ILE A 26 -8.52 -2.29 -0.38
C ILE A 26 -7.78 -1.05 -0.92
N MET A 27 -6.89 -1.24 -1.90
CA MET A 27 -5.93 -0.21 -2.32
C MET A 27 -6.60 1.04 -2.90
N ASP A 28 -7.71 0.87 -3.61
CA ASP A 28 -8.52 1.96 -4.15
C ASP A 28 -9.12 2.82 -3.03
N GLU A 29 -9.84 2.21 -2.09
CA GLU A 29 -10.43 2.92 -0.95
C GLU A 29 -9.36 3.58 -0.07
N TYR A 30 -8.20 2.92 0.12
CA TYR A 30 -7.07 3.48 0.85
C TYR A 30 -6.58 4.77 0.20
N VAL A 31 -6.34 4.76 -1.11
CA VAL A 31 -5.90 5.94 -1.88
C VAL A 31 -6.97 7.04 -1.88
N GLU A 32 -8.26 6.69 -2.02
CA GLU A 32 -9.35 7.67 -1.97
C GLU A 32 -9.44 8.40 -0.63
N LEU A 33 -9.18 7.71 0.49
CA LEU A 33 -9.10 8.33 1.81
C LEU A 33 -7.93 9.32 1.88
N GLU A 34 -6.74 8.94 1.38
CA GLU A 34 -5.58 9.86 1.33
C GLU A 34 -5.86 11.09 0.48
N LEU A 35 -6.53 10.93 -0.66
CA LEU A 35 -6.90 12.04 -1.54
C LEU A 35 -7.90 13.00 -0.90
N ARG A 36 -8.78 12.49 -0.04
CA ARG A 36 -9.68 13.30 0.80
C ARG A 36 -8.96 13.98 1.97
N GLY A 37 -7.68 13.69 2.20
CA GLY A 37 -6.90 14.19 3.33
C GLY A 37 -7.24 13.49 4.65
N GLU A 38 -7.89 12.32 4.59
CA GLU A 38 -8.16 11.47 5.75
C GLU A 38 -6.95 10.56 6.02
N ASP A 39 -6.88 9.99 7.23
CA ASP A 39 -5.85 8.99 7.59
C ASP A 39 -6.41 7.58 7.35
N PRO A 40 -5.97 6.86 6.29
CA PRO A 40 -6.48 5.52 6.02
C PRO A 40 -6.04 4.50 7.08
N SER A 41 -5.01 4.80 7.87
CA SER A 41 -4.50 3.88 8.89
C SER A 41 -5.48 3.67 10.05
N GLU A 42 -6.42 4.61 10.28
CA GLU A 42 -7.50 4.45 11.25
C GLU A 42 -8.48 3.34 10.85
N ARG A 43 -8.67 3.14 9.53
CA ARG A 43 -9.60 2.16 8.97
C ARG A 43 -8.92 0.87 8.53
N PHE A 44 -7.70 0.98 8.00
CA PHE A 44 -6.93 -0.11 7.42
C PHE A 44 -5.52 -0.22 8.03
N PRO A 45 -5.40 -0.41 9.36
CA PRO A 45 -4.10 -0.41 10.04
C PRO A 45 -3.16 -1.51 9.53
N GLY A 46 -3.70 -2.68 9.16
CA GLY A 46 -2.93 -3.79 8.58
C GLY A 46 -2.30 -3.42 7.23
N THR A 47 -3.04 -2.72 6.36
CA THR A 47 -2.52 -2.24 5.07
C THR A 47 -1.39 -1.24 5.26
N THR A 48 -1.51 -0.32 6.22
CA THR A 48 -0.43 0.62 6.57
C THR A 48 0.81 -0.10 7.09
N ILE A 49 0.66 -1.19 7.86
CA ILE A 49 1.79 -2.04 8.24
C ILE A 49 2.43 -2.64 6.98
N HIS A 50 1.62 -3.25 6.11
CA HIS A 50 2.10 -3.92 4.91
C HIS A 50 2.87 -2.99 3.96
N LEU A 51 2.36 -1.79 3.69
CA LEU A 51 3.00 -0.80 2.81
C LEU A 51 4.36 -0.31 3.33
N ARG A 52 4.67 -0.49 4.63
CA ARG A 52 5.99 -0.20 5.20
C ARG A 52 6.98 -1.34 5.01
N VAL A 53 6.49 -2.58 4.87
CA VAL A 53 7.31 -3.80 4.79
C VAL A 53 7.52 -4.22 3.33
N CYS A 54 6.46 -4.23 2.52
CA CYS A 54 6.48 -4.71 1.15
C CYS A 54 6.75 -3.58 0.15
N ARG A 55 7.97 -3.57 -0.43
CA ARG A 55 8.37 -2.58 -1.45
C ARG A 55 7.51 -2.67 -2.72
N GLY A 56 7.03 -3.85 -3.08
CA GLY A 56 6.18 -4.07 -4.25
C GLY A 56 4.84 -3.36 -4.09
N CYS A 57 4.10 -3.70 -3.02
CA CYS A 57 2.81 -3.06 -2.73
C CYS A 57 2.96 -1.55 -2.49
N ARG A 58 4.08 -1.09 -1.92
CA ARG A 58 4.38 0.34 -1.82
C ARG A 58 4.51 1.02 -3.18
N ALA A 59 5.18 0.40 -4.14
CA ALA A 59 5.32 0.96 -5.48
C ALA A 59 3.96 1.00 -6.21
N ASP A 60 3.14 -0.05 -6.07
CA ASP A 60 1.79 -0.08 -6.64
C ASP A 60 0.89 1.00 -6.04
N HIS A 61 0.94 1.17 -4.71
CA HIS A 61 0.26 2.24 -3.99
C HIS A 61 0.67 3.63 -4.51
N ASP A 62 1.96 3.92 -4.55
CA ASP A 62 2.47 5.23 -4.98
C ASP A 62 2.09 5.52 -6.44
N GLY A 63 2.11 4.50 -7.30
CA GLY A 63 1.67 4.59 -8.69
C GLY A 63 0.17 4.85 -8.82
N LEU A 64 -0.67 4.15 -8.05
CA LEU A 64 -2.11 4.35 -8.05
C LEU A 64 -2.49 5.74 -7.52
N LEU A 65 -1.88 6.17 -6.42
CA LEU A 65 -2.11 7.49 -5.84
C LEU A 65 -1.76 8.61 -6.82
N GLU A 66 -0.63 8.49 -7.52
CA GLU A 66 -0.24 9.47 -8.53
C GLU A 66 -1.18 9.44 -9.74
N ALA A 67 -1.57 8.26 -10.22
CA ALA A 67 -2.54 8.13 -11.31
C ALA A 67 -3.88 8.76 -10.93
N ALA A 68 -4.38 8.51 -9.72
CA ALA A 68 -5.63 9.07 -9.23
C ALA A 68 -5.58 10.59 -9.05
N ARG A 69 -4.42 11.18 -8.69
CA ARG A 69 -4.25 12.64 -8.69
C ARG A 69 -4.32 13.25 -10.08
N LEU A 70 -3.77 12.56 -11.08
CA LEU A 70 -3.70 13.04 -12.46
C LEU A 70 -5.01 12.80 -13.24
N LEU A 71 -5.74 11.74 -12.89
CA LEU A 71 -6.88 11.23 -13.65
C LEU A 71 -8.20 11.25 -12.87
N GLY A 72 -8.22 11.69 -11.60
CA GLY A 72 -9.41 11.64 -10.73
C GLY A 72 -10.61 12.46 -11.23
N ASP A 73 -10.37 13.41 -12.14
CA ASP A 73 -11.41 14.21 -12.80
C ASP A 73 -11.81 13.66 -14.18
N VAL A 74 -11.26 12.51 -14.61
CA VAL A 74 -11.56 11.89 -15.90
C VAL A 74 -12.80 11.02 -15.77
N ASP A 75 -13.93 11.53 -16.26
CA ASP A 75 -15.16 10.76 -16.40
C ASP A 75 -14.93 9.63 -17.44
N PRO A 76 -15.15 8.35 -17.10
CA PRO A 76 -15.05 7.27 -18.07
C PRO A 76 -16.25 7.34 -19.04
N GLU A 77 -15.99 7.66 -20.31
CA GLU A 77 -16.99 7.62 -21.39
C GLU A 77 -17.64 6.24 -21.56
#